data_AF-B1MXA1-F1
#
_entry.id   AF-B1MXA1-F1
#
_cell.length_a   1.000
_cell.length_b   1.000
_cell.length_c   1.000
_cell.angle_alpha   90.00
_cell.angle_beta   90.00
_cell.angle_gamma   90.00
#
_symmetry.space_group_name_H-M   'P 1'
#
loop_
_entity.id
_entity.type
_entity.pdbx_description
1 polymer ?
#
loop_
_entity_poly.entity_id
_entity_poly.type
_entity_poly.pdbx_seq_one_letter_code
_entity_poly.pdbx_strand_id
1 'polypeptide(L)'
;MTKYGIFEKRSIRDVIWNIGNITAGKNRAYYFYAQREPEKQVALSKKEVLMLLDKNEQLKGLVLSKTINMSTHGKFYIDLTNMDSIKKIVTYLNEND
;
A
#
# COMPACT_ATOMS: atom_id res chain seq x y z
N MET A 1 7.12 7.11 17.86
CA MET A 1 5.92 6.40 17.38
C MET A 1 5.98 6.39 15.87
N THR A 2 6.01 5.22 15.24
CA THR A 2 6.01 5.15 13.77
C THR A 2 4.60 5.39 13.28
N LYS A 3 4.44 6.25 12.26
CA LYS A 3 3.16 6.43 11.58
C LYS A 3 3.12 5.59 10.32
N TYR A 4 2.04 4.84 10.15
CA TYR A 4 1.81 4.03 8.95
C TYR A 4 0.72 4.64 8.08
N GLY A 5 0.83 4.44 6.77
CA GLY A 5 -0.18 4.89 5.83
C GLY A 5 0.06 4.33 4.43
N ILE A 6 -0.58 4.96 3.45
CA ILE A 6 -0.40 4.66 2.03
C ILE A 6 0.00 5.93 1.27
N PHE A 7 0.82 5.79 0.23
CA PHE A 7 1.09 6.86 -0.72
C PHE A 7 0.98 6.38 -2.16
N GLU A 8 0.57 7.29 -3.04
CA GLU A 8 0.56 7.08 -4.49
C GLU A 8 1.97 7.36 -5.03
N LYS A 9 2.60 6.38 -5.68
CA LYS A 9 3.83 6.61 -6.43
C LYS A 9 3.49 6.75 -7.90
N ARG A 10 3.58 7.97 -8.43
CA ARG A 10 3.47 8.21 -9.88
C ARG A 10 4.79 7.79 -10.54
N SER A 11 4.76 6.75 -11.37
CA SER A 11 5.88 6.46 -12.26
C SER A 11 5.91 7.50 -13.38
N ILE A 12 7.09 8.02 -13.72
CA ILE A 12 7.27 8.94 -14.86
C ILE A 12 6.73 8.31 -16.16
N ARG A 13 6.87 6.98 -16.31
CA ARG A 13 6.31 6.24 -17.45
C ARG A 13 4.78 6.32 -17.49
N ASP A 14 4.12 6.23 -16.34
CA ASP A 14 2.66 6.35 -16.23
C ASP A 14 2.21 7.79 -16.52
N VAL A 15 2.97 8.78 -16.07
CA VAL A 15 2.73 10.20 -16.39
C VAL A 15 2.80 10.44 -17.91
N ILE A 16 3.84 9.93 -18.57
CA ILE A 16 4.03 10.08 -20.02
C ILE A 16 2.92 9.36 -20.80
N TRP A 17 2.52 8.15 -20.38
CA TRP A 17 1.44 7.40 -21.04
C TRP A 17 0.07 8.06 -20.89
N ASN A 18 -0.17 8.71 -19.74
CA ASN A 18 -1.42 9.40 -19.44
C ASN A 18 -1.59 10.73 -20.20
N ILE A 19 -0.50 11.39 -20.63
CA ILE A 19 -0.58 12.60 -21.47
C ILE A 19 -1.10 12.25 -22.88
N GLY A 20 -0.80 11.04 -23.39
CA GLY A 20 -1.23 10.60 -24.72
C GLY A 20 -2.60 9.94 -24.79
N ASN A 21 -3.21 9.53 -23.66
CA ASN A 21 -4.48 8.81 -23.62
C ASN A 21 -5.39 9.31 -22.48
N ILE A 22 -6.50 9.96 -22.84
CA ILE A 22 -7.58 10.44 -21.94
C ILE A 22 -8.42 9.25 -21.39
N THR A 23 -7.77 8.19 -20.91
CA THR A 23 -8.39 7.06 -20.18
C THR A 23 -7.63 6.76 -18.87
N ALA A 24 -6.76 7.68 -18.47
CA ALA A 24 -5.73 7.67 -17.43
C ALA A 24 -6.18 7.52 -15.95
N GLY A 25 -7.34 6.93 -15.66
CA GLY A 25 -7.84 6.75 -14.29
C GLY A 25 -7.39 5.46 -13.61
N LYS A 26 -6.98 4.43 -14.37
CA LYS A 26 -6.99 3.03 -13.90
C LYS A 26 -5.66 2.46 -13.36
N ASN A 27 -4.54 3.17 -13.42
CA ASN A 27 -3.21 2.60 -13.09
C ASN A 27 -2.44 3.38 -12.01
N ARG A 28 -3.09 3.83 -10.93
CA ARG A 28 -2.37 4.45 -9.80
C ARG A 28 -1.78 3.38 -8.90
N ALA A 29 -0.44 3.34 -8.83
CA ALA A 29 0.30 2.43 -7.98
C ALA A 29 0.42 2.99 -6.56
N TYR A 30 0.06 2.18 -5.57
CA TYR A 30 0.12 2.52 -4.15
C TYR A 30 1.10 1.63 -3.40
N TYR A 31 1.62 2.17 -2.30
CA TYR A 31 2.55 1.51 -1.39
C TYR A 31 2.15 1.83 0.05
N PHE A 32 2.32 0.86 0.95
CA PHE A 32 2.33 1.17 2.37
C PHE A 32 3.63 1.87 2.72
N TYR A 33 3.59 2.76 3.71
CA TYR A 33 4.79 3.39 4.24
C TYR A 33 4.86 3.30 5.75
N ALA A 34 6.08 3.33 6.25
CA ALA A 34 6.41 3.66 7.63
C ALA A 34 7.08 5.04 7.66
N GLN A 35 6.67 5.87 8.60
CA GLN A 35 7.21 7.20 8.84
C GLN A 35 7.65 7.32 10.29
N ARG A 36 8.97 7.26 10.50
CA ARG A 36 9.60 7.41 11.83
C ARG A 36 10.02 8.85 12.12
N GLU A 37 10.32 9.59 11.06
CA GLU A 37 10.72 11.00 11.10
C GLU A 37 9.71 11.85 10.33
N PRO A 38 9.47 13.13 10.71
CA PRO A 38 8.45 13.98 10.10
C PRO A 38 8.55 14.14 8.58
N GLU A 39 9.74 13.96 8.00
CA GLU A 39 10.00 14.23 6.58
C GLU A 39 10.27 12.98 5.75
N LYS A 40 10.30 11.79 6.37
CA LYS A 40 10.77 10.57 5.71
C LYS A 40 9.74 9.45 5.75
N GLN A 41 9.06 9.25 4.62
CA GLN A 41 8.23 8.09 4.36
C GLN A 41 9.04 7.02 3.65
N VAL A 42 9.13 5.83 4.23
CA VAL A 42 9.81 4.67 3.64
C VAL A 42 8.77 3.67 3.19
N ALA A 43 8.81 3.33 1.91
CA ALA A 43 7.92 2.32 1.33
C ALA A 43 8.22 0.95 1.93
N LEU A 44 7.17 0.23 2.33
CA LEU A 44 7.26 -1.11 2.86
C LEU A 44 7.13 -2.15 1.75
N SER A 45 8.03 -3.12 1.72
CA SER A 45 7.91 -4.32 0.91
C SER A 45 6.80 -5.24 1.42
N LYS A 46 6.37 -6.20 0.60
CA LYS A 46 5.37 -7.20 1.02
C LYS A 46 5.83 -7.97 2.26
N LYS A 47 7.11 -8.32 2.33
CA LYS A 47 7.67 -9.04 3.48
C LYS A 47 7.56 -8.20 4.75
N GLU A 48 7.89 -6.91 4.68
CA GLU A 48 7.79 -6.01 5.84
C GLU A 48 6.35 -5.84 6.32
N VAL A 49 5.40 -5.65 5.40
CA VAL A 49 3.97 -5.60 5.77
C VAL A 49 3.53 -6.90 6.44
N LEU A 50 3.93 -8.07 5.93
CA LEU A 50 3.58 -9.36 6.53
C LEU A 50 4.21 -9.55 7.92
N MET A 51 5.43 -9.07 8.15
CA MET A 51 6.07 -9.12 9.48
C MET A 51 5.36 -8.22 10.48
N LEU A 52 4.90 -7.04 10.07
CA LEU A 52 4.13 -6.15 10.95
C LEU A 52 2.74 -6.70 11.29
N LEU A 53 2.19 -7.56 10.42
CA LEU A 53 0.90 -8.24 10.62
C LEU A 53 1.02 -9.62 11.29
N ASP A 54 2.18 -9.98 11.84
CA ASP A 54 2.43 -11.35 12.29
C ASP A 54 1.51 -11.80 13.44
N LYS A 55 1.04 -10.86 14.27
CA LYS A 55 0.06 -11.14 15.34
C LYS A 55 -1.40 -11.10 14.87
N ASN A 56 -1.65 -10.82 13.59
CA ASN A 56 -2.99 -10.72 13.01
C ASN A 56 -3.08 -11.50 11.68
N GLU A 57 -3.25 -12.81 11.81
CA GLU A 57 -3.34 -13.75 10.68
C GLU A 57 -4.48 -13.41 9.71
N GLN A 58 -5.59 -12.81 10.18
CA GLN A 58 -6.68 -12.38 9.31
C GLN A 58 -6.22 -11.27 8.34
N LEU A 59 -5.57 -10.22 8.84
CA LEU A 59 -5.06 -9.12 8.02
C LEU A 59 -3.90 -9.57 7.12
N LYS A 60 -3.04 -10.46 7.63
CA LYS A 60 -1.97 -11.11 6.86
C LYS A 60 -2.56 -11.87 5.66
N GLY A 61 -3.67 -12.57 5.86
CA GLY A 61 -4.45 -13.22 4.81
C GLY A 61 -4.90 -12.27 3.70
N LEU A 62 -5.28 -11.03 4.01
CA LEU A 62 -5.68 -10.02 3.01
C LEU A 62 -4.51 -9.65 2.08
N VAL A 63 -3.29 -9.56 2.61
CA VAL A 63 -2.06 -9.25 1.84
C VAL A 63 -1.57 -10.44 1.02
N LEU A 64 -1.76 -11.66 1.53
CA LEU A 64 -1.41 -12.90 0.82
C LEU A 64 -2.42 -13.26 -0.26
N SER A 65 -3.68 -12.88 -0.08
CA SER A 65 -4.77 -13.15 -1.02
C SER A 65 -4.75 -12.24 -2.25
N LYS A 66 -5.69 -12.51 -3.17
CA LYS A 66 -5.96 -11.64 -4.33
C LYS A 66 -6.67 -10.32 -3.98
N THR A 67 -7.07 -10.11 -2.72
CA THR A 67 -7.78 -8.88 -2.31
C THR A 67 -6.91 -7.64 -2.45
N ILE A 68 -5.70 -7.63 -1.88
CA ILE A 68 -4.77 -6.51 -2.04
C ILE A 68 -3.87 -6.71 -3.25
N ASN A 69 -3.60 -7.97 -3.62
CA ASN A 69 -2.75 -8.34 -4.77
C ASN A 69 -1.42 -7.54 -4.80
N MET A 70 -0.71 -7.55 -3.66
CA MET A 70 0.54 -6.83 -3.49
C MET A 70 1.73 -7.58 -4.12
N SER A 71 2.52 -6.86 -4.91
CA SER A 71 3.82 -7.32 -5.43
C SER A 71 4.88 -7.44 -4.33
N THR A 72 5.97 -8.18 -4.60
CA THR A 72 7.11 -8.31 -3.67
C THR A 72 7.65 -6.97 -3.19
N HIS A 73 7.71 -5.97 -4.06
CA HIS A 73 8.21 -4.61 -3.77
C HIS A 73 7.17 -3.70 -3.08
N GLY A 74 6.04 -4.23 -2.63
CA GLY A 74 5.04 -3.46 -1.89
C GLY A 74 4.01 -2.73 -2.75
N LYS A 75 4.15 -2.76 -4.09
CA LYS A 75 3.18 -2.14 -5.01
C LYS A 75 1.84 -2.89 -4.97
N PHE A 76 0.74 -2.16 -4.85
CA PHE A 76 -0.63 -2.64 -5.06
C PHE A 76 -1.49 -1.56 -5.73
N TYR A 77 -2.73 -1.90 -6.06
CA TYR A 77 -3.72 -0.99 -6.66
C TYR A 77 -4.94 -0.92 -5.74
N ILE A 78 -5.59 0.24 -5.71
CA ILE A 78 -6.78 0.47 -4.89
C ILE A 78 -8.02 0.50 -5.79
N ASP A 79 -9.03 -0.25 -5.39
CA ASP A 79 -10.36 -0.23 -5.99
C ASP A 79 -11.45 -0.30 -4.90
N LEU A 80 -12.71 -0.32 -5.32
CA LEU A 80 -13.86 -0.35 -4.41
C LEU A 80 -13.93 -1.65 -3.58
N THR A 81 -13.31 -2.73 -4.02
CA THR A 81 -13.37 -4.04 -3.37
C THR A 81 -12.33 -4.21 -2.26
N ASN A 82 -11.21 -3.47 -2.34
CA ASN A 82 -10.10 -3.64 -1.40
C ASN A 82 -9.82 -2.43 -0.49
N MET A 83 -10.47 -1.28 -0.73
CA MET A 83 -10.26 -0.06 0.06
C MET A 83 -10.51 -0.26 1.56
N ASP A 84 -11.56 -1.00 1.95
CA ASP A 84 -11.87 -1.29 3.35
C ASP A 84 -10.79 -2.15 4.02
N SER A 85 -10.29 -3.16 3.29
CA SER A 85 -9.19 -4.02 3.74
C SER A 85 -7.90 -3.22 3.98
N ILE A 86 -7.58 -2.29 3.08
CA ILE A 86 -6.41 -1.42 3.20
C ILE A 86 -6.53 -0.50 4.43
N LYS A 87 -7.72 0.09 4.66
CA LYS A 87 -7.98 0.91 5.85
C LYS A 87 -7.76 0.12 7.13
N LYS A 88 -8.31 -1.10 7.22
CA LYS A 88 -8.12 -1.98 8.39
C LYS A 88 -6.66 -2.28 8.68
N ILE A 89 -5.86 -2.53 7.64
CA ILE A 89 -4.40 -2.74 7.80
C ILE A 89 -3.74 -1.47 8.32
N VAL A 90 -3.99 -0.30 7.74
CA VAL A 90 -3.39 0.97 8.21
C VAL A 90 -3.77 1.25 9.65
N THR A 91 -5.04 1.09 10.03
CA THR A 91 -5.50 1.28 11.40
C THR A 91 -4.77 0.35 12.35
N TYR A 92 -4.76 -0.96 12.07
CA TYR A 92 -4.08 -1.95 12.89
C TYR A 92 -2.59 -1.62 13.09
N LEU A 93 -1.89 -1.25 12.02
CA LEU A 93 -0.47 -0.89 12.09
C LEU A 93 -0.21 0.34 12.97
N ASN A 94 -1.09 1.35 12.96
CA ASN A 94 -0.94 2.52 13.82
C ASN A 94 -1.35 2.27 15.28
N GLU A 95 -2.14 1.24 15.56
CA GLU A 95 -2.57 0.88 16.92
C GLU A 95 -1.62 -0.10 17.63
N ASN A 96 -0.72 -0.76 16.89
CA ASN A 96 0.08 -1.89 17.40
C ASN A 96 1.61 -1.74 17.17
N ASP A 97 2.09 -0.53 16.88
CA ASP A 97 3.53 -0.15 16.86
C ASP A 97 3.96 0.52 18.16
#